data_AF-A0A1W2BD93-F1
#
_entry.id   AF-A0A1W2BD93-F1
#
_cell.length_a   1.000
_cell.length_b   1.000
_cell.length_c   1.000
_cell.angle_alpha   90.00
_cell.angle_beta   90.00
_cell.angle_gamma   90.00
#
_symmetry.space_group_name_H-M   'P 1'
#
loop_
_entity.id
_entity.type
_entity.pdbx_description
1 polymer ?
#
loop_
_entity_poly.entity_id
_entity_poly.type
_entity_poly.pdbx_seq_one_letter_code
_entity_poly.pdbx_strand_id
1 'polypeptide(L)'
;RISKKGNSHIRAALHMPSMTCVRCNPTLKQFYNRLKPKKAKPLVALIAVQRKLLILMFTLWKNEEVYNSDFEKKKQQKHNTLAAQDNKLINQLVS
;
A
#
# COMPACT_ATOMS: atom_id res chain seq x y z
N ARG A 1 10.19 -14.39 -10.19
CA ARG A 1 9.95 -15.77 -9.70
C ARG A 1 9.09 -15.72 -8.44
N ILE A 2 8.14 -16.64 -8.26
CA ILE A 2 7.30 -16.71 -7.06
C ILE A 2 8.04 -17.54 -6.01
N SER A 3 8.12 -17.04 -4.78
CA SER A 3 8.74 -17.76 -3.66
C SER A 3 7.80 -18.85 -3.15
N LYS A 4 8.33 -20.04 -2.84
CA LYS A 4 7.58 -21.11 -2.15
C LYS A 4 7.49 -20.88 -0.63
N LYS A 5 8.18 -19.86 -0.10
CA LYS A 5 8.20 -19.54 1.33
C LYS A 5 6.87 -18.89 1.78
N GLY A 6 6.46 -19.19 3.02
CA GLY A 6 5.24 -18.69 3.65
C GLY A 6 4.06 -19.68 3.59
N ASN A 7 3.01 -19.43 4.36
CA ASN A 7 1.85 -20.33 4.49
C ASN A 7 1.01 -20.38 3.21
N SER A 8 0.82 -21.60 2.66
CA SER A 8 0.01 -21.85 1.46
C SER A 8 -1.47 -21.54 1.67
N HIS A 9 -2.02 -21.88 2.83
CA HIS A 9 -3.43 -21.67 3.15
C HIS A 9 -3.78 -20.18 3.15
N ILE A 10 -2.92 -19.35 3.74
CA ILE A 10 -3.10 -17.89 3.76
C ILE A 10 -3.07 -17.32 2.33
N ARG A 11 -2.15 -17.79 1.48
CA ARG A 11 -2.09 -17.34 0.07
C ARG A 11 -3.34 -17.74 -0.72
N ALA A 12 -3.88 -18.93 -0.47
CA ALA A 12 -5.11 -19.39 -1.11
C ALA A 12 -6.32 -18.55 -0.65
N ALA A 13 -6.47 -18.36 0.66
CA ALA A 13 -7.55 -17.55 1.25
C ALA A 13 -7.52 -16.09 0.75
N LEU A 14 -6.33 -15.49 0.59
CA LEU A 14 -6.17 -14.11 0.12
C LEU A 14 -6.25 -13.93 -1.40
N HIS A 15 -6.36 -15.00 -2.18
CA HIS A 15 -6.44 -14.91 -3.64
C HIS A 15 -7.67 -14.13 -4.10
N MET A 16 -8.87 -14.58 -3.74
CA MET A 16 -10.12 -13.90 -4.12
C MET A 16 -10.19 -12.46 -3.56
N PRO A 17 -9.92 -12.21 -2.25
CA PRO A 17 -9.91 -10.85 -1.72
C PRO A 17 -8.95 -9.92 -2.47
N SER A 18 -7.74 -10.38 -2.80
CA SER A 18 -6.78 -9.55 -3.53
C SER A 18 -7.28 -9.13 -4.92
N MET A 19 -7.98 -10.01 -5.64
CA MET A 19 -8.55 -9.67 -6.94
C MET A 19 -9.66 -8.63 -6.82
N THR A 20 -10.53 -8.77 -5.82
CA THR A 20 -11.57 -7.77 -5.52
C THR A 20 -10.96 -6.43 -5.12
N CYS A 21 -9.93 -6.42 -4.27
CA CYS A 21 -9.23 -5.20 -3.87
C CYS A 21 -8.61 -4.45 -5.06
N VAL A 22 -8.05 -5.14 -6.05
CA VAL A 22 -7.52 -4.49 -7.27
C VAL A 22 -8.62 -3.80 -8.08
N ARG A 23 -9.87 -4.29 -8.00
CA ARG A 23 -11.01 -3.69 -8.70
C ARG A 23 -11.58 -2.50 -7.94
N CYS A 24 -11.83 -2.66 -6.65
CA CYS A 24 -12.59 -1.69 -5.84
C CYS A 24 -11.71 -0.62 -5.19
N ASN A 25 -10.45 -0.93 -4.86
CA ASN A 25 -9.60 -0.03 -4.10
C ASN A 25 -8.60 0.70 -5.00
N PRO A 26 -8.69 2.04 -5.15
CA PRO A 26 -7.84 2.80 -6.07
C PRO A 26 -6.36 2.73 -5.69
N THR A 27 -6.03 2.68 -4.40
CA THR A 27 -4.66 2.61 -3.90
C THR A 27 -3.99 1.29 -4.27
N LEU A 28 -4.70 0.16 -4.06
CA LEU A 28 -4.17 -1.17 -4.39
C LEU A 28 -4.18 -1.42 -5.89
N LYS A 29 -5.15 -0.85 -6.63
CA LYS A 29 -5.18 -0.85 -8.10
C LYS A 29 -3.96 -0.15 -8.68
N GLN A 30 -3.63 1.05 -8.20
CA GLN A 30 -2.45 1.78 -8.66
C GLN A 30 -1.16 1.00 -8.36
N PHE A 31 -1.07 0.39 -7.19
CA PHE A 31 0.05 -0.48 -6.84
C PHE A 31 0.18 -1.67 -7.81
N TYR A 32 -0.92 -2.38 -8.09
CA TYR A 32 -0.94 -3.48 -9.05
C TYR A 32 -0.53 -3.04 -10.45
N ASN A 33 -1.11 -1.93 -10.95
CA ASN A 33 -0.82 -1.40 -12.29
C ASN A 33 0.63 -0.98 -12.45
N ARG A 34 1.27 -0.44 -11.40
CA ARG A 34 2.69 -0.11 -11.41
C ARG A 34 3.58 -1.35 -11.48
N LEU A 35 3.15 -2.46 -10.88
CA LEU A 35 3.92 -3.70 -10.85
C LEU A 35 3.70 -4.60 -12.08
N LYS A 36 2.49 -4.58 -12.67
CA LYS A 36 2.12 -5.40 -13.82
C LYS A 36 3.12 -5.31 -14.99
N PRO A 37 3.55 -4.14 -15.48
CA PRO A 37 4.49 -4.05 -16.62
C PRO A 37 5.91 -4.48 -16.24
N LYS A 38 6.30 -4.36 -14.96
CA LYS A 38 7.66 -4.70 -14.48
C LYS A 38 7.84 -6.19 -14.21
N LYS A 39 6.79 -7.01 -14.30
CA LYS A 39 6.84 -8.44 -13.95
C LYS A 39 6.48 -9.29 -15.16
N ALA A 40 7.29 -10.33 -15.40
CA ALA A 40 7.06 -11.29 -16.47
C ALA A 40 5.73 -12.05 -16.35
N LYS A 41 5.13 -12.14 -15.16
CA LYS A 41 3.84 -12.81 -14.93
C LYS A 41 2.91 -11.93 -14.11
N PRO A 42 1.65 -11.71 -14.55
CA PRO A 42 0.68 -10.89 -13.82
C PRO A 42 0.35 -11.44 -12.43
N LEU A 43 0.45 -12.76 -12.26
CA LEU A 43 0.26 -13.43 -10.97
C LEU A 43 1.27 -12.95 -9.91
N VAL A 44 2.49 -12.60 -10.29
CA VAL A 44 3.51 -12.09 -9.37
C VAL A 44 3.10 -10.72 -8.81
N ALA A 45 2.47 -9.88 -9.64
CA ALA A 45 1.93 -8.61 -9.19
C ALA A 45 0.74 -8.82 -8.23
N LEU A 46 -0.11 -9.81 -8.49
CA LEU A 46 -1.22 -10.15 -7.60
C LEU A 46 -0.74 -10.64 -6.23
N ILE A 47 0.28 -11.51 -6.18
CA ILE A 47 0.88 -11.97 -4.93
C ILE A 47 1.50 -10.80 -4.14
N ALA A 48 2.06 -9.80 -4.83
CA ALA A 48 2.52 -8.58 -4.17
C ALA A 48 1.36 -7.79 -3.53
N VAL A 49 0.20 -7.73 -4.18
CA VAL A 49 -1.02 -7.14 -3.61
C VAL A 49 -1.50 -7.95 -2.41
N GLN A 50 -1.51 -9.29 -2.47
CA GLN A 50 -1.88 -10.15 -1.33
C GLN A 50 -1.05 -9.82 -0.09
N ARG A 51 0.28 -9.70 -0.24
CA ARG A 51 1.16 -9.34 0.87
C ARG A 51 0.84 -7.95 1.43
N LYS A 52 0.59 -6.96 0.56
CA LYS A 52 0.23 -5.61 0.99
C LYS A 52 -1.10 -5.59 1.74
N LEU A 53 -2.07 -6.37 1.28
CA LEU A 53 -3.39 -6.51 1.90
C LEU A 53 -3.30 -7.18 3.28
N LEU A 54 -2.53 -8.26 3.40
CA LEU A 54 -2.30 -8.94 4.68
C LEU A 54 -1.69 -8.01 5.72
N ILE A 55 -0.67 -7.24 5.32
CA ILE A 55 -0.04 -6.26 6.22
C ILE A 55 -1.05 -5.20 6.64
N LEU A 56 -1.85 -4.68 5.72
CA LEU A 56 -2.90 -3.69 6.02
C LEU A 56 -3.90 -4.23 7.05
N MET A 57 -4.40 -5.45 6.86
CA MET A 57 -5.31 -6.10 7.82
C MET A 57 -4.66 -6.23 9.20
N PHE A 58 -3.41 -6.67 9.24
CA PHE A 58 -2.66 -6.83 10.49
C PHE A 58 -2.43 -5.50 11.21
N THR A 59 -2.08 -4.42 10.49
CA THR A 59 -1.86 -3.11 11.10
C THR A 59 -3.15 -2.50 11.65
N LEU A 60 -4.26 -2.63 10.94
CA LEU A 60 -5.56 -2.15 11.41
C LEU A 60 -6.01 -2.91 12.66
N TRP A 61 -5.85 -4.23 12.63
CA TRP A 61 -6.15 -5.07 13.79
C TRP A 61 -5.29 -4.73 15.00
N LYS A 62 -3.98 -4.51 14.79
CA LYS A 62 -3.04 -4.22 15.87
C LYS A 62 -3.26 -2.84 16.51
N ASN A 63 -3.71 -1.86 15.73
CA ASN A 63 -3.94 -0.49 16.18
C ASN A 63 -5.40 -0.24 16.59
N GLU A 64 -6.29 -1.24 16.46
CA GLU A 64 -7.74 -1.11 16.68
C GLU A 64 -8.38 0.02 15.83
N GLU A 65 -7.85 0.22 14.62
CA GLU A 65 -8.29 1.28 13.71
C GLU A 65 -9.17 0.72 12.58
N VAL A 66 -10.15 1.51 12.15
CA VAL A 66 -11.00 1.18 11.01
C VAL A 66 -10.30 1.54 9.70
N TYR A 67 -10.50 0.73 8.65
CA TYR A 67 -9.96 1.02 7.33
C TYR A 67 -10.44 2.38 6.80
N ASN A 68 -9.49 3.25 6.44
CA ASN A 68 -9.76 4.54 5.82
C ASN A 68 -9.17 4.60 4.41
N SER A 69 -10.02 4.82 3.40
CA SER A 69 -9.62 4.92 1.99
C SER A 69 -8.72 6.11 1.68
N ASP A 70 -8.84 7.21 2.44
CA ASP A 70 -8.08 8.44 2.25
C ASP A 70 -6.82 8.50 3.13
N PHE A 71 -6.49 7.42 3.85
CA PHE A 71 -5.32 7.36 4.71
C PHE A 71 -4.03 7.77 3.99
N GLU A 72 -3.81 7.28 2.77
CA GLU A 72 -2.61 7.62 1.98
C GLU A 72 -2.59 9.09 1.55
N LYS A 73 -3.75 9.69 1.25
CA LYS A 73 -3.85 11.12 0.92
C LYS A 73 -3.51 11.97 2.13
N LYS A 74 -4.08 11.63 3.30
CA LYS A 74 -3.82 12.31 4.57
C LYS A 74 -2.34 12.21 4.96
N LYS A 75 -1.74 11.04 4.75
CA LYS A 75 -0.30 10.82 4.99
C LYS A 75 0.56 11.72 4.09
N GLN A 76 0.24 11.81 2.80
CA GLN A 76 0.97 12.66 1.86
C GLN A 76 0.81 14.15 2.21
N GLN A 77 -0.40 14.58 2.57
CA GLN A 77 -0.68 15.95 3.00
C GLN A 77 0.17 16.31 4.23
N LYS A 78 0.19 15.45 5.26
CA LYS A 78 1.00 15.66 6.46
C LYS A 78 2.49 15.81 6.11
N HIS A 79 3.03 14.97 5.26
CA HIS A 79 4.43 15.09 4.84
C HIS A 79 4.71 16.41 4.12
N ASN A 80 3.82 16.82 3.20
CA ASN A 80 3.96 18.08 2.47
C ASN A 80 3.85 19.30 3.40
N THR A 81 3.00 19.27 4.43
CA THR A 81 2.89 20.36 5.41
C THR A 81 4.14 20.47 6.28
N LEU A 82 4.73 19.35 6.71
CA LEU A 82 5.98 19.37 7.46
C LEU A 82 7.11 19.95 6.59
N ALA A 83 7.25 19.48 5.35
CA ALA A 83 8.26 20.02 4.43
C ALA A 83 8.07 21.52 4.13
N ALA A 84 6.83 22.00 4.00
CA ALA A 84 6.56 23.43 3.82
C ALA A 84 6.93 24.26 5.06
N GLN A 85 6.74 23.71 6.26
CA GLN A 85 7.12 24.35 7.52
C GLN A 85 8.65 24.46 7.64
N ASP A 86 9.38 23.38 7.34
CA ASP A 86 10.85 23.38 7.39
C ASP A 86 11.45 24.39 6.40
N ASN A 87 10.94 24.45 5.18
CA ASN A 87 11.37 25.44 4.18
C ASN A 87 11.10 26.88 4.63
N LYS A 88 9.97 27.14 5.30
CA LYS A 88 9.65 28.47 5.84
C LYS A 88 10.63 28.89 6.94
N LEU A 89 11.00 27.97 7.82
CA LEU A 89 11.99 28.21 8.88
C LEU A 89 13.37 28.49 8.30
N ILE A 90 13.80 27.73 7.30
CA ILE A 90 15.09 27.94 6.60
C ILE A 90 15.12 29.33 5.96
N ASN A 91 14.07 29.71 5.22
CA ASN A 91 14.02 31.03 4.57
C ASN A 91 14.04 32.19 5.58
N GLN A 92 13.46 32.00 6.76
CA GLN A 92 13.46 32.99 7.83
C GLN A 92 14.80 33.08 8.59
N LEU A 93 15.65 32.06 8.53
CA LEU A 93 17.01 32.07 9.10
C LEU A 93 18.07 32.61 8.13
N VAL A 94 17.82 32.53 6.82
CA VAL A 94 18.72 32.99 5.76
C VAL A 94 18.47 34.45 5.36
N SER A 95 17.36 35.04 5.80
CA SER A 95 17.08 36.49 5.72
C SER A 95 17.57 37.21 6.96
#